data_AF-A0A2V2VEN5-F1
#
_entry.id   AF-A0A2V2VEN5-F1
#
_cell.length_a   1.000
_cell.length_b   1.000
_cell.length_c   1.000
_cell.angle_alpha   90.00
_cell.angle_beta   90.00
_cell.angle_gamma   90.00
#
_symmetry.space_group_name_H-M   'P 1'
#
loop_
_entity.id
_entity.type
_entity.pdbx_description
1 polymer ?
#
loop_
_entity_poly.entity_id
_entity_poly.type
_entity_poly.pdbx_seq_one_letter_code
_entity_poly.pdbx_strand_id
1 'polypeptide(L)'
;MSGRPEEGIYGNMESQSSNVSQGGRRRTRSEFEGDTDYSSTTRIRLEGIRRPQWTMSSTVEDILLGGSTNRTDMRLNEFIRSNFGEEWVVERNGNVTMQAFVRRPNAYVQDQQLLKRIINLPAYQVLEAVYKLHQEGVFFLRQWREYKGKDTLTTLAKGKLNGVLTVIEIEEKERREEEERARREKKARRDAEEEKARRKEKARREEQIKFNLTLSIEDAIFQRRARVYKMKLNRFLMRELDGRGVVATNRSVLLKEFFEDPAKYIPDARVLNEIKTTDAYLSIEGVVREEMDKVEDVSKLKQAGVYNLQKWSEATAQVKESVHEITKSFLDAALQEARNRMATSAPIYLEGYYESVYNARWHHVVEVPGGEGMGLEVREGEPEQPWTYREDGETFERVDDVEQSGAERLRLMVLTSDKRWRTRGNRGWNLFLTAM
;
A
#
# COMPACT_ATOMS: atom_id res chain seq x y z
N MET A 1 -16.54 23.25 -62.95
CA MET A 1 -15.13 22.83 -62.93
C MET A 1 -14.93 22.16 -61.58
N SER A 2 -14.79 20.84 -61.46
CA SER A 2 -13.72 19.98 -62.01
C SER A 2 -12.35 20.32 -61.37
N GLY A 3 -11.72 19.44 -60.58
CA GLY A 3 -12.20 18.12 -60.13
C GLY A 3 -11.27 17.36 -59.16
N ARG A 4 -11.75 16.19 -58.73
CA ARG A 4 -11.11 15.01 -58.11
C ARG A 4 -9.78 14.55 -58.77
N PRO A 5 -9.03 13.54 -58.24
CA PRO A 5 -9.06 12.87 -56.91
C PRO A 5 -7.59 12.75 -56.34
N GLU A 6 -7.07 11.68 -55.72
CA GLU A 6 -7.33 10.97 -54.43
C GLU A 6 -5.95 10.54 -53.82
N GLU A 7 -5.90 10.12 -52.53
CA GLU A 7 -4.95 9.13 -51.93
C GLU A 7 -3.40 9.39 -51.96
N GLY A 8 -2.54 8.72 -51.17
CA GLY A 8 -2.79 7.81 -50.04
C GLY A 8 -1.53 7.22 -49.35
N ILE A 9 -1.53 7.26 -48.01
CA ILE A 9 -1.18 6.17 -47.08
C ILE A 9 0.26 5.58 -46.99
N TYR A 10 0.83 5.80 -45.79
CA TYR A 10 1.73 4.96 -44.96
C TYR A 10 3.04 4.36 -45.52
N GLY A 11 4.12 4.72 -44.80
CA GLY A 11 5.43 4.09 -44.88
C GLY A 11 5.53 2.69 -44.26
N ASN A 12 6.76 2.21 -44.15
CA ASN A 12 7.07 0.87 -43.66
C ASN A 12 8.29 0.90 -42.70
N MET A 13 8.49 -0.17 -41.93
CA MET A 13 9.49 -0.28 -40.86
C MET A 13 10.79 -1.00 -41.28
N GLU A 14 11.70 -1.14 -40.30
CA GLU A 14 12.87 -2.04 -40.27
C GLU A 14 14.19 -1.59 -40.95
N SER A 15 15.39 -1.98 -40.50
CA SER A 15 15.88 -2.42 -39.18
C SER A 15 17.43 -2.49 -39.17
N GLN A 16 18.04 -2.59 -37.97
CA GLN A 16 19.39 -3.12 -37.65
C GLN A 16 20.71 -2.32 -37.94
N SER A 17 21.53 -2.23 -36.88
CA SER A 17 23.02 -2.33 -36.91
C SER A 17 23.82 -1.11 -37.48
N SER A 18 25.14 -0.94 -37.27
CA SER A 18 26.08 -1.48 -36.26
C SER A 18 27.37 -0.63 -36.15
N ASN A 19 28.11 -0.83 -35.05
CA ASN A 19 29.58 -0.75 -34.88
C ASN A 19 30.42 0.37 -35.54
N VAL A 20 31.01 1.22 -34.68
CA VAL A 20 32.47 1.46 -34.53
C VAL A 20 33.34 1.44 -35.81
N SER A 21 33.91 2.59 -36.20
CA SER A 21 35.37 2.80 -36.01
C SER A 21 35.92 4.24 -36.21
N GLN A 22 36.94 4.52 -35.40
CA GLN A 22 38.11 5.41 -35.51
C GLN A 22 38.30 6.41 -36.68
N GLY A 23 38.72 7.65 -36.32
CA GLY A 23 39.47 8.58 -37.17
C GLY A 23 38.96 10.04 -37.14
N GLY A 24 39.64 11.06 -36.59
CA GLY A 24 40.87 11.10 -35.79
C GLY A 24 41.93 12.07 -36.35
N ARG A 25 42.24 13.19 -35.67
CA ARG A 25 43.47 13.96 -35.93
C ARG A 25 43.93 14.87 -34.76
N ARG A 26 45.11 14.56 -34.23
CA ARG A 26 46.11 15.43 -33.55
C ARG A 26 45.67 16.34 -32.39
N ARG A 27 46.24 16.03 -31.22
CA ARG A 27 46.43 16.93 -30.06
C ARG A 27 47.20 18.20 -30.46
N THR A 28 46.86 19.33 -29.82
CA THR A 28 47.87 20.27 -29.33
C THR A 28 47.77 20.28 -27.80
N ARG A 29 48.92 20.30 -27.12
CA ARG A 29 49.03 20.10 -25.66
C ARG A 29 49.02 21.46 -24.96
N SER A 30 48.14 21.62 -23.98
CA SER A 30 48.29 22.58 -22.90
C SER A 30 47.94 21.85 -21.61
N GLU A 31 48.80 21.94 -20.60
CA GLU A 31 48.70 21.17 -19.37
C GLU A 31 48.31 22.10 -18.23
N PHE A 32 47.15 21.86 -17.63
CA PHE A 32 47.05 21.85 -16.18
C PHE A 32 45.89 20.96 -15.72
N GLU A 33 46.18 20.10 -14.75
CA GLU A 33 45.17 19.30 -14.05
C GLU A 33 44.47 20.18 -12.98
N GLY A 34 43.22 19.93 -12.62
CA GLY A 34 42.33 18.86 -13.09
C GLY A 34 40.91 19.06 -12.58
N ASP A 35 40.14 17.98 -12.52
CA ASP A 35 38.76 17.98 -12.06
C ASP A 35 38.61 18.57 -10.65
N THR A 36 37.51 19.29 -10.42
CA THR A 36 36.39 18.77 -9.61
C THR A 36 35.27 19.81 -9.58
N ASP A 37 34.16 19.55 -10.30
CA ASP A 37 32.97 20.43 -10.33
C ASP A 37 32.10 20.24 -9.07
N TYR A 38 32.62 20.69 -7.92
CA TYR A 38 31.97 20.61 -6.61
C TYR A 38 31.97 21.98 -5.90
N SER A 39 31.22 22.07 -4.80
CA SER A 39 31.31 23.12 -3.77
C SER A 39 30.44 24.38 -3.94
N SER A 40 29.38 24.34 -4.74
CA SER A 40 28.18 25.15 -4.44
C SER A 40 27.46 24.58 -3.21
N THR A 41 27.09 23.30 -3.26
CA THR A 41 26.42 22.59 -2.16
C THR A 41 27.28 22.46 -0.90
N THR A 42 28.60 22.34 -1.06
CA THR A 42 29.54 22.17 0.07
C THR A 42 29.83 23.50 0.78
N ARG A 43 29.81 24.65 0.08
CA ARG A 43 29.88 25.98 0.74
C ARG A 43 28.69 26.20 1.67
N ILE A 44 27.47 25.92 1.21
CA ILE A 44 26.24 26.04 2.03
C ILE A 44 26.35 25.16 3.29
N ARG A 45 26.87 23.92 3.16
CA ARG A 45 27.10 23.04 4.32
C ARG A 45 28.23 23.50 5.24
N LEU A 46 29.33 24.07 4.71
CA LEU A 46 30.46 24.56 5.51
C LEU A 46 30.14 25.86 6.26
N GLU A 47 29.34 26.77 5.68
CA GLU A 47 28.85 27.95 6.40
C GLU A 47 27.84 27.57 7.50
N GLY A 48 27.06 26.50 7.29
CA GLY A 48 26.19 25.91 8.32
C GLY A 48 26.95 25.37 9.54
N ILE A 49 28.20 24.96 9.39
CA ILE A 49 29.04 24.41 10.48
C ILE A 49 29.57 25.50 11.44
N ARG A 50 29.47 26.79 11.09
CA ARG A 50 30.03 27.91 11.88
C ARG A 50 29.01 28.96 12.34
N ARG A 51 27.71 28.71 12.24
CA ARG A 51 26.68 29.52 12.91
C ARG A 51 26.25 28.84 14.21
N PRO A 52 26.15 29.54 15.35
CA PRO A 52 25.56 28.97 16.55
C PRO A 52 24.12 28.52 16.27
N GLN A 53 23.80 27.27 16.59
CA GLN A 53 22.43 26.75 16.50
C GLN A 53 21.62 27.32 17.68
N TRP A 54 21.03 28.49 17.46
CA TRP A 54 20.19 29.14 18.45
C TRP A 54 18.92 28.33 18.71
N THR A 55 18.54 28.26 19.98
CA THR A 55 17.34 27.56 20.47
C THR A 55 16.51 28.53 21.33
N MET A 56 15.29 28.13 21.70
CA MET A 56 14.47 28.91 22.63
C MET A 56 15.11 29.12 24.01
N SER A 57 16.12 28.32 24.35
CA SER A 57 16.97 28.39 25.55
C SER A 57 18.27 29.18 25.36
N SER A 58 18.56 29.71 24.17
CA SER A 58 19.72 30.60 23.96
C SER A 58 19.50 31.96 24.63
N THR A 59 20.57 32.56 25.14
CA THR A 59 20.48 33.88 25.78
C THR A 59 20.29 34.99 24.75
N VAL A 60 19.65 36.09 25.16
CA VAL A 60 19.54 37.29 24.31
C VAL A 60 20.90 37.96 24.12
N GLU A 61 21.81 37.85 25.11
CA GLU A 61 23.18 38.36 25.04
C GLU A 61 23.98 37.66 23.94
N ASP A 62 23.98 36.31 23.91
CA ASP A 62 24.69 35.54 22.90
C ASP A 62 24.19 35.85 21.48
N ILE A 63 22.87 35.96 21.29
CA ILE A 63 22.27 36.27 19.98
C ILE A 63 22.62 37.71 19.55
N LEU A 64 22.56 38.68 20.46
CA LEU A 64 22.84 40.08 20.17
C LEU A 64 24.33 40.33 19.92
N LEU A 65 25.22 39.67 20.67
CA LEU A 65 26.69 39.76 20.50
C LEU A 65 27.24 38.83 19.42
N GLY A 66 26.45 37.84 18.95
CA GLY A 66 26.86 36.85 17.95
C GLY A 66 27.79 35.77 18.49
N GLY A 67 27.62 35.38 19.77
CA GLY A 67 28.48 34.42 20.47
C GLY A 67 29.81 35.00 20.98
N SER A 68 29.98 36.34 20.96
CA SER A 68 31.18 37.03 21.45
C SER A 68 30.96 37.62 22.85
N THR A 69 31.12 36.79 23.87
CA THR A 69 31.00 37.18 25.30
C THR A 69 32.04 38.22 25.75
N ASN A 70 33.20 38.31 25.08
CA ASN A 70 34.29 39.25 25.38
C ASN A 70 33.94 40.76 25.27
N ARG A 71 32.66 41.13 25.16
CA ARG A 71 32.20 42.53 24.96
C ARG A 71 31.47 43.13 26.16
N THR A 72 30.95 42.33 27.08
CA THR A 72 30.24 42.82 28.28
C THR A 72 31.18 43.14 29.43
N ASP A 73 32.24 42.35 29.63
CA ASP A 73 33.33 42.62 30.59
C ASP A 73 34.35 43.67 30.10
N MET A 74 34.32 44.02 28.81
CA MET A 74 35.21 45.00 28.17
C MET A 74 35.20 46.35 28.91
N ARG A 75 36.36 47.01 29.01
CA ARG A 75 36.48 48.34 29.61
C ARG A 75 36.19 49.47 28.63
N LEU A 76 35.81 50.64 29.14
CA LEU A 76 35.48 51.81 28.33
C LEU A 76 36.64 52.26 27.42
N ASN A 77 37.87 52.34 27.92
CA ASN A 77 39.02 52.71 27.07
C ASN A 77 39.39 51.61 26.06
N GLU A 78 39.12 50.35 26.35
CA GLU A 78 39.33 49.22 25.45
C GLU A 78 38.30 49.25 24.30
N PHE A 79 37.03 49.48 24.65
CA PHE A 79 35.95 49.70 23.70
C PHE A 79 36.20 50.93 22.82
N ILE A 80 36.61 52.06 23.40
CA ILE A 80 36.93 53.29 22.66
C ILE A 80 38.10 53.02 21.69
N ARG A 81 39.22 52.44 22.16
CA ARG A 81 40.36 52.09 21.30
C ARG A 81 39.97 51.16 20.15
N SER A 82 39.14 50.16 20.42
CA SER A 82 38.65 49.20 19.42
C SER A 82 37.72 49.81 18.36
N ASN A 83 37.20 51.04 18.55
CA ASN A 83 36.29 51.71 17.61
C ASN A 83 36.82 53.05 17.06
N PHE A 84 37.76 53.71 17.75
CA PHE A 84 38.27 55.05 17.42
C PHE A 84 39.81 55.16 17.40
N GLY A 85 40.55 54.10 17.73
CA GLY A 85 42.02 54.11 17.76
C GLY A 85 42.63 54.59 19.08
N GLU A 86 43.97 54.54 19.17
CA GLU A 86 44.71 54.78 20.43
C GLU A 86 44.69 56.23 20.93
N GLU A 87 44.39 57.18 20.05
CA GLU A 87 44.31 58.63 20.32
C GLU A 87 43.21 58.99 21.34
N TRP A 88 42.17 58.15 21.46
CA TRP A 88 41.03 58.41 22.34
C TRP A 88 41.12 57.61 23.65
N VAL A 89 41.37 58.31 24.76
CA VAL A 89 41.53 57.73 26.10
C VAL A 89 40.83 58.59 27.15
N VAL A 90 39.92 57.99 27.93
CA VAL A 90 39.33 58.60 29.13
C VAL A 90 40.30 58.45 30.30
N GLU A 91 40.29 59.42 31.23
CA GLU A 91 41.10 59.40 32.46
C GLU A 91 41.01 58.07 33.23
N ARG A 92 42.05 57.77 34.02
CA ARG A 92 42.19 56.50 34.77
C ARG A 92 40.96 56.17 35.62
N ASN A 93 40.28 57.18 36.16
CA ASN A 93 39.09 57.03 37.00
C ASN A 93 37.79 56.84 36.20
N GLY A 94 37.75 57.24 34.92
CA GLY A 94 36.61 57.01 34.01
C GLY A 94 36.64 55.65 33.29
N ASN A 95 37.75 54.91 33.37
CA ASN A 95 37.95 53.63 32.69
C ASN A 95 37.23 52.44 33.37
N VAL A 96 35.89 52.54 33.45
CA VAL A 96 34.97 51.54 34.01
C VAL A 96 34.63 50.42 33.01
N THR A 97 33.88 49.39 33.43
CA THR A 97 33.33 48.38 32.52
C THR A 97 32.22 48.97 31.63
N MET A 98 32.00 48.40 30.44
CA MET A 98 30.95 48.85 29.55
C MET A 98 29.55 48.75 30.18
N GLN A 99 29.29 47.74 31.02
CA GLN A 99 28.05 47.65 31.80
C GLN A 99 27.84 48.84 32.75
N ALA A 100 28.90 49.29 33.44
CA ALA A 100 28.84 50.45 34.33
C ALA A 100 28.67 51.77 33.56
N PHE A 101 29.32 51.88 32.38
CA PHE A 101 29.21 53.02 31.48
C PHE A 101 27.81 53.16 30.89
N VAL A 102 27.27 52.11 30.25
CA VAL A 102 25.92 52.06 29.65
C VAL A 102 24.83 52.53 30.63
N ARG A 103 24.97 52.21 31.92
CA ARG A 103 24.02 52.63 32.96
C ARG A 103 23.99 54.14 33.20
N ARG A 104 25.13 54.86 33.08
CA ARG A 104 25.25 56.31 33.30
C ARG A 104 26.37 56.93 32.44
N PRO A 105 26.23 57.06 31.11
CA PRO A 105 27.33 57.47 30.24
C PRO A 105 27.90 58.87 30.56
N ASN A 106 27.01 59.83 30.83
CA ASN A 106 27.33 61.20 31.26
C ASN A 106 28.19 61.29 32.54
N ALA A 107 28.27 60.23 33.36
CA ALA A 107 29.05 60.24 34.60
C ALA A 107 30.55 59.94 34.36
N TYR A 108 30.93 59.47 33.17
CA TYR A 108 32.30 59.02 32.86
C TYR A 108 32.90 59.72 31.64
N VAL A 109 32.06 60.19 30.69
CA VAL A 109 32.51 60.99 29.53
C VAL A 109 31.77 62.33 29.56
N GLN A 110 32.52 63.40 29.86
CA GLN A 110 31.98 64.76 29.90
C GLN A 110 31.89 65.39 28.50
N ASP A 111 32.80 65.05 27.58
CA ASP A 111 32.74 65.51 26.19
C ASP A 111 31.49 64.96 25.48
N GLN A 112 30.57 65.86 25.19
CA GLN A 112 29.32 65.56 24.52
C GLN A 112 29.51 65.15 23.05
N GLN A 113 30.62 65.52 22.40
CA GLN A 113 30.92 65.07 21.03
C GLN A 113 31.38 63.62 21.02
N LEU A 114 32.39 63.26 21.82
CA LEU A 114 32.82 61.87 22.01
C LEU A 114 31.66 61.00 22.49
N LEU A 115 30.89 61.45 23.48
CA LEU A 115 29.75 60.68 23.99
C LEU A 115 28.68 60.44 22.92
N LYS A 116 28.34 61.47 22.12
CA LYS A 116 27.42 61.32 20.99
C LYS A 116 27.97 60.37 19.93
N ARG A 117 29.29 60.34 19.67
CA ARG A 117 29.91 59.35 18.79
C ARG A 117 29.79 57.93 19.35
N ILE A 118 30.09 57.73 20.64
CA ILE A 118 30.00 56.43 21.32
C ILE A 118 28.56 55.87 21.29
N ILE A 119 27.55 56.66 21.67
CA ILE A 119 26.15 56.20 21.73
C ILE A 119 25.61 55.80 20.35
N ASN A 120 26.10 56.44 19.27
CA ASN A 120 25.70 56.10 17.90
C ASN A 120 26.43 54.86 17.32
N LEU A 121 27.39 54.24 18.04
CA LEU A 121 28.01 53.00 17.58
C LEU A 121 27.02 51.82 17.67
N PRO A 122 26.88 51.00 16.60
CA PRO A 122 26.10 49.76 16.66
C PRO A 122 26.53 48.80 17.79
N ALA A 123 27.83 48.81 18.14
CA ALA A 123 28.36 48.01 19.25
C ALA A 123 27.86 48.52 20.62
N TYR A 124 27.74 49.83 20.82
CA TYR A 124 27.16 50.40 22.04
C TYR A 124 25.66 50.11 22.11
N GLN A 125 24.92 50.33 21.02
CA GLN A 125 23.47 50.10 20.95
C GLN A 125 23.09 48.63 21.24
N VAL A 126 23.96 47.68 20.88
CA VAL A 126 23.81 46.26 21.23
C VAL A 126 24.01 46.03 22.74
N LEU A 127 25.04 46.60 23.35
CA LEU A 127 25.30 46.49 24.80
C LEU A 127 24.20 47.18 25.63
N GLU A 128 23.69 48.31 25.16
CA GLU A 128 22.53 49.00 25.75
C GLU A 128 21.27 48.14 25.70
N ALA A 129 21.02 47.44 24.59
CA ALA A 129 19.88 46.53 24.46
C ALA A 129 20.00 45.32 25.39
N VAL A 130 21.18 44.70 25.51
CA VAL A 130 21.43 43.61 26.48
C VAL A 130 21.20 44.10 27.91
N TYR A 131 21.73 45.27 28.28
CA TYR A 131 21.52 45.85 29.60
C TYR A 131 20.04 46.07 29.91
N LYS A 132 19.28 46.70 29.00
CA LYS A 132 17.84 46.93 29.16
C LYS A 132 17.06 45.62 29.33
N LEU A 133 17.31 44.64 28.47
CA LEU A 133 16.67 43.32 28.54
C LEU A 133 16.94 42.61 29.88
N HIS A 134 18.17 42.66 30.38
CA HIS A 134 18.53 42.06 31.67
C HIS A 134 17.94 42.83 32.88
N GLN A 135 17.78 44.16 32.80
CA GLN A 135 17.05 44.92 33.83
C GLN A 135 15.54 44.60 33.84
N GLU A 136 14.95 44.30 32.67
CA GLU A 136 13.55 43.91 32.52
C GLU A 136 13.32 42.38 32.63
N GLY A 137 14.33 41.62 33.07
CA GLY A 137 14.22 40.18 33.37
C GLY A 137 14.21 39.24 32.16
N VAL A 138 14.53 39.74 30.97
CA VAL A 138 14.55 38.97 29.71
C VAL A 138 15.96 38.48 29.42
N PHE A 139 16.26 37.24 29.79
CA PHE A 139 17.56 36.60 29.60
C PHE A 139 17.58 35.64 28.41
N PHE A 140 16.46 34.97 28.11
CA PHE A 140 16.36 33.92 27.08
C PHE A 140 15.45 34.29 25.92
N LEU A 141 15.68 33.71 24.74
CA LEU A 141 14.86 33.93 23.55
C LEU A 141 13.38 33.55 23.75
N ARG A 142 13.08 32.53 24.56
CA ARG A 142 11.71 32.21 24.99
C ARG A 142 11.02 33.39 25.70
N GLN A 143 11.74 34.11 26.55
CA GLN A 143 11.20 35.27 27.25
C GLN A 143 11.05 36.46 26.29
N TRP A 144 11.99 36.66 25.36
CA TRP A 144 11.87 37.66 24.30
C TRP A 144 10.59 37.51 23.47
N ARG A 145 10.15 36.27 23.20
CA ARG A 145 8.90 35.99 22.48
C ARG A 145 7.69 36.68 23.14
N GLU A 146 7.56 36.56 24.46
CA GLU A 146 6.41 37.03 25.24
C GLU A 146 6.59 38.45 25.82
N TYR A 147 7.82 38.96 25.83
CA TYR A 147 8.17 40.31 26.27
C TYR A 147 7.38 41.40 25.52
N LYS A 148 6.81 42.34 26.28
CA LYS A 148 5.95 43.43 25.78
C LYS A 148 6.70 44.73 25.52
N GLY A 149 7.78 45.02 26.25
CA GLY A 149 8.54 46.28 26.17
C GLY A 149 9.39 46.43 24.90
N LYS A 150 9.13 45.65 23.84
CA LYS A 150 9.94 45.57 22.61
C LYS A 150 10.21 46.92 21.97
N ASP A 151 9.39 47.92 22.23
CA ASP A 151 9.54 49.26 21.64
C ASP A 151 10.63 50.14 22.26
N THR A 152 11.12 49.85 23.46
CA THR A 152 12.19 50.61 24.14
C THR A 152 13.60 50.37 23.58
N LEU A 153 13.73 49.36 22.71
CA LEU A 153 15.00 48.89 22.17
C LEU A 153 15.30 49.44 20.76
N THR A 154 16.59 49.52 20.42
CA THR A 154 17.05 49.85 19.07
C THR A 154 16.57 48.82 18.05
N THR A 155 16.14 49.29 16.87
CA THR A 155 15.66 48.44 15.75
C THR A 155 16.63 47.32 15.38
N LEU A 156 17.95 47.60 15.43
CA LEU A 156 19.02 46.61 15.24
C LEU A 156 18.90 45.40 16.18
N ALA A 157 18.61 45.62 17.46
CA ALA A 157 18.47 44.56 18.45
C ALA A 157 17.17 43.76 18.26
N LYS A 158 16.05 44.46 18.02
CA LYS A 158 14.76 43.82 17.68
C LYS A 158 14.90 42.91 16.44
N GLY A 159 15.57 43.41 15.40
CA GLY A 159 15.77 42.70 14.14
C GLY A 159 16.56 41.39 14.31
N LYS A 160 17.66 41.42 15.07
CA LYS A 160 18.43 40.20 15.40
C LYS A 160 17.59 39.15 16.14
N LEU A 161 16.96 39.54 17.25
CA LEU A 161 16.21 38.60 18.09
C LEU A 161 14.97 38.04 17.37
N ASN A 162 14.25 38.89 16.63
CA ASN A 162 13.10 38.45 15.83
C ASN A 162 13.52 37.54 14.68
N GLY A 163 14.60 37.84 13.96
CA GLY A 163 15.08 37.00 12.86
C GLY A 163 15.44 35.57 13.30
N VAL A 164 16.12 35.45 14.45
CA VAL A 164 16.42 34.14 15.05
C VAL A 164 15.14 33.43 15.50
N LEU A 165 14.22 34.15 16.15
CA LEU A 165 12.93 33.58 16.58
C LEU A 165 12.11 33.04 15.39
N THR A 166 12.05 33.76 14.26
CA THR A 166 11.30 33.31 13.08
C THR A 166 11.89 32.07 12.42
N VAL A 167 13.22 31.90 12.42
CA VAL A 167 13.85 30.68 11.90
C VAL A 167 13.45 29.47 12.76
N ILE A 168 13.54 29.61 14.09
CA ILE A 168 13.16 28.56 15.03
C ILE A 168 11.66 28.23 14.90
N GLU A 169 10.78 29.23 14.80
CA GLU A 169 9.33 28.98 14.65
C GLU A 169 8.96 28.30 13.30
N ILE A 170 9.77 28.48 12.25
CA ILE A 170 9.64 27.73 10.98
C ILE A 170 10.12 26.28 11.17
N GLU A 171 11.34 26.06 11.66
CA GLU A 171 11.91 24.72 11.86
C GLU A 171 11.04 23.87 12.81
N GLU A 172 10.54 24.47 13.89
CA GLU A 172 9.60 23.79 14.81
C GLU A 172 8.25 23.47 14.17
N LYS A 173 7.79 24.26 13.20
CA LYS A 173 6.54 24.02 12.47
C LYS A 173 6.74 22.89 11.46
N GLU A 174 7.79 22.93 10.65
CA GLU A 174 8.12 21.89 9.68
C GLU A 174 8.29 20.53 10.36
N ARG A 175 9.02 20.47 11.48
CA ARG A 175 9.16 19.26 12.31
C ARG A 175 7.81 18.70 12.78
N ARG A 176 6.90 19.56 13.25
CA ARG A 176 5.54 19.15 13.65
C ARG A 176 4.72 18.62 12.47
N GLU A 177 4.82 19.25 11.30
CA GLU A 177 4.14 18.77 10.08
C GLU A 177 4.74 17.45 9.56
N GLU A 178 6.02 17.18 9.79
CA GLU A 178 6.64 15.86 9.52
C GLU A 178 6.21 14.80 10.52
N GLU A 179 6.20 15.10 11.82
CA GLU A 179 5.70 14.20 12.86
C GLU A 179 4.23 13.81 12.61
N GLU A 180 3.38 14.76 12.23
CA GLU A 180 2.00 14.46 11.82
C GLU A 180 1.92 13.62 10.54
N ARG A 181 2.71 13.95 9.50
CA ARG A 181 2.77 13.16 8.25
C ARG A 181 3.16 11.71 8.55
N ALA A 182 4.22 11.50 9.33
CA ALA A 182 4.67 10.18 9.77
C ALA A 182 3.62 9.45 10.63
N ARG A 183 2.85 10.16 11.46
CA ARG A 183 1.73 9.58 12.24
C ARG A 183 0.56 9.17 11.35
N ARG A 184 0.19 9.98 10.35
CA ARG A 184 -0.83 9.66 9.34
C ARG A 184 -0.41 8.43 8.51
N GLU A 185 0.84 8.39 8.06
CA GLU A 185 1.38 7.26 7.29
C GLU A 185 1.46 5.97 8.13
N LYS A 186 1.95 6.03 9.37
CA LYS A 186 1.96 4.88 10.29
C LYS A 186 0.55 4.33 10.56
N LYS A 187 -0.48 5.19 10.59
CA LYS A 187 -1.88 4.73 10.65
C LYS A 187 -2.28 4.05 9.34
N ALA A 188 -2.12 4.72 8.19
CA ALA A 188 -2.51 4.17 6.88
C ALA A 188 -1.82 2.81 6.58
N ARG A 189 -0.57 2.63 6.99
CA ARG A 189 0.15 1.34 6.92
C ARG A 189 -0.54 0.24 7.74
N ARG A 190 -0.96 0.53 8.97
CA ARG A 190 -1.73 -0.41 9.82
C ARG A 190 -3.10 -0.72 9.24
N ASP A 191 -3.85 0.30 8.84
CA ASP A 191 -5.19 0.14 8.27
C ASP A 191 -5.13 -0.74 6.99
N ALA A 192 -4.10 -0.55 6.15
CA ALA A 192 -3.87 -1.35 4.94
C ALA A 192 -3.30 -2.76 5.24
N GLU A 193 -2.56 -2.94 6.33
CA GLU A 193 -2.10 -4.26 6.80
C GLU A 193 -3.28 -5.09 7.35
N GLU A 194 -4.18 -4.46 8.11
CA GLU A 194 -5.41 -5.09 8.59
C GLU A 194 -6.35 -5.43 7.42
N GLU A 195 -6.49 -4.54 6.43
CA GLU A 195 -7.26 -4.84 5.21
C GLU A 195 -6.66 -6.00 4.41
N LYS A 196 -5.32 -6.10 4.33
CA LYS A 196 -4.62 -7.25 3.74
C LYS A 196 -4.82 -8.53 4.56
N ALA A 197 -4.84 -8.45 5.89
CA ALA A 197 -5.13 -9.59 6.76
C ALA A 197 -6.58 -10.07 6.57
N ARG A 198 -7.56 -9.16 6.55
CA ARG A 198 -8.97 -9.44 6.24
C ARG A 198 -9.15 -10.07 4.86
N ARG A 199 -8.43 -9.60 3.83
CA ARG A 199 -8.42 -10.23 2.49
C ARG A 199 -7.82 -11.64 2.50
N LYS A 200 -6.67 -11.85 3.15
CA LYS A 200 -6.04 -13.18 3.30
C LYS A 200 -6.94 -14.16 4.05
N GLU A 201 -7.63 -13.70 5.09
CA GLU A 201 -8.58 -14.51 5.85
C GLU A 201 -9.83 -14.85 5.03
N LYS A 202 -10.37 -13.90 4.25
CA LYS A 202 -11.46 -14.19 3.30
C LYS A 202 -11.04 -15.21 2.23
N ALA A 203 -9.85 -15.06 1.65
CA ALA A 203 -9.30 -16.01 0.69
C ALA A 203 -9.10 -17.41 1.29
N ARG A 204 -8.56 -17.50 2.52
CA ARG A 204 -8.46 -18.77 3.27
C ARG A 204 -9.83 -19.42 3.50
N ARG A 205 -10.85 -18.63 3.83
CA ARG A 205 -12.24 -19.15 3.96
C ARG A 205 -12.78 -19.64 2.63
N GLU A 206 -12.56 -18.93 1.54
CA GLU A 206 -12.96 -19.36 0.19
C GLU A 206 -12.23 -20.64 -0.26
N GLU A 207 -10.95 -20.80 0.08
CA GLU A 207 -10.18 -22.03 -0.12
C GLU A 207 -10.69 -23.19 0.76
N GLN A 208 -11.06 -22.90 2.02
CA GLN A 208 -11.62 -23.88 2.96
C GLN A 208 -13.05 -24.30 2.63
N ILE A 209 -13.86 -23.41 2.06
CA ILE A 209 -15.23 -23.67 1.56
C ILE A 209 -15.20 -24.64 0.37
N LYS A 210 -14.08 -24.72 -0.38
CA LYS A 210 -13.84 -25.78 -1.37
C LYS A 210 -13.59 -27.18 -0.75
N PHE A 211 -13.71 -27.35 0.57
CA PHE A 211 -13.85 -28.64 1.25
C PHE A 211 -15.30 -28.80 1.76
N ASN A 212 -16.26 -28.68 0.85
CA ASN A 212 -17.67 -28.97 1.07
C ASN A 212 -18.02 -30.39 0.60
N LEU A 213 -19.29 -30.81 0.75
CA LEU A 213 -19.77 -32.13 0.31
C LEU A 213 -19.60 -32.37 -1.21
N THR A 214 -19.45 -31.33 -2.03
CA THR A 214 -19.22 -31.46 -3.48
C THR A 214 -17.76 -31.75 -3.85
N LEU A 215 -16.83 -31.82 -2.88
CA LEU A 215 -15.44 -32.23 -3.11
C LEU A 215 -15.39 -33.63 -3.75
N SER A 216 -14.72 -33.76 -4.89
CA SER A 216 -14.58 -35.06 -5.55
C SER A 216 -13.75 -36.03 -4.71
N ILE A 217 -14.11 -37.32 -4.75
CA ILE A 217 -13.38 -38.37 -4.00
C ILE A 217 -11.89 -38.40 -4.33
N GLU A 218 -11.50 -38.11 -5.58
CA GLU A 218 -10.09 -38.09 -6.00
C GLU A 218 -9.30 -36.93 -5.36
N ASP A 219 -9.95 -35.81 -5.04
CA ASP A 219 -9.31 -34.71 -4.31
C ASP A 219 -9.34 -34.90 -2.80
N ALA A 220 -10.34 -35.62 -2.28
CA ALA A 220 -10.44 -35.99 -0.86
C ALA A 220 -9.35 -37.01 -0.48
N ILE A 221 -9.26 -38.13 -1.22
CA ILE A 221 -8.29 -39.21 -0.96
C ILE A 221 -6.85 -38.72 -1.09
N PHE A 222 -6.55 -37.94 -2.13
CA PHE A 222 -5.21 -37.37 -2.33
C PHE A 222 -4.96 -36.09 -1.52
N GLN A 223 -5.92 -35.60 -0.73
CA GLN A 223 -5.83 -34.36 0.07
C GLN A 223 -5.34 -33.13 -0.74
N ARG A 224 -5.65 -33.06 -2.04
CA ARG A 224 -5.08 -32.10 -3.01
C ARG A 224 -3.54 -32.03 -3.08
N ARG A 225 -2.83 -33.07 -2.61
CA ARG A 225 -1.37 -33.20 -2.79
C ARG A 225 -1.03 -33.42 -4.27
N ALA A 226 0.21 -33.12 -4.64
CA ALA A 226 0.69 -33.37 -5.99
C ALA A 226 0.82 -34.88 -6.23
N ARG A 227 0.03 -35.42 -7.18
CA ARG A 227 -0.04 -36.85 -7.51
C ARG A 227 1.28 -37.31 -8.15
N VAL A 228 2.11 -38.01 -7.39
CA VAL A 228 3.47 -38.46 -7.75
C VAL A 228 3.45 -39.40 -8.96
N TYR A 229 2.45 -40.27 -9.07
CA TYR A 229 2.27 -41.19 -10.19
C TYR A 229 2.08 -40.48 -11.55
N LYS A 230 1.65 -39.20 -11.53
CA LYS A 230 1.54 -38.31 -12.70
C LYS A 230 2.82 -37.51 -12.98
N MET A 231 3.91 -37.72 -12.24
CA MET A 231 5.21 -37.16 -12.57
C MET A 231 5.80 -37.86 -13.79
N LYS A 232 6.47 -37.12 -14.68
CA LYS A 232 7.22 -37.68 -15.81
C LYS A 232 8.53 -38.32 -15.35
N LEU A 233 8.87 -39.47 -15.92
CA LEU A 233 10.10 -40.22 -15.62
C LEU A 233 11.35 -39.33 -15.71
N ASN A 234 11.60 -38.67 -16.84
CA ASN A 234 12.77 -37.78 -16.96
C ASN A 234 12.77 -36.58 -15.99
N ARG A 235 11.64 -36.20 -15.37
CA ARG A 235 11.61 -35.17 -14.30
C ARG A 235 12.10 -35.74 -12.97
N PHE A 236 11.78 -36.99 -12.67
CA PHE A 236 12.31 -37.72 -11.52
C PHE A 236 13.82 -37.96 -11.68
N LEU A 237 14.23 -38.60 -12.79
CA LEU A 237 15.64 -38.93 -13.05
C LEU A 237 16.57 -37.71 -13.02
N MET A 238 16.17 -36.58 -13.63
CA MET A 238 16.95 -35.34 -13.61
C MET A 238 17.03 -34.63 -12.25
N ARG A 239 16.14 -34.95 -11.29
CA ARG A 239 16.03 -34.21 -10.03
C ARG A 239 16.54 -34.99 -8.83
N GLU A 240 16.22 -36.29 -8.76
CA GLU A 240 16.51 -37.14 -7.60
C GLU A 240 17.65 -38.16 -7.87
N LEU A 241 18.14 -38.23 -9.12
CA LEU A 241 19.15 -39.20 -9.57
C LEU A 241 20.21 -38.59 -10.53
N ASP A 242 20.42 -37.27 -10.49
CA ASP A 242 21.41 -36.51 -11.28
C ASP A 242 21.39 -36.77 -12.81
N GLY A 243 20.22 -37.14 -13.36
CA GLY A 243 20.06 -37.47 -14.78
C GLY A 243 20.47 -38.89 -15.16
N ARG A 244 20.83 -39.75 -14.20
CA ARG A 244 21.13 -41.17 -14.45
C ARG A 244 19.92 -41.86 -15.07
N GLY A 245 20.14 -42.60 -16.17
CA GLY A 245 19.08 -43.30 -16.91
C GLY A 245 18.20 -42.41 -17.82
N VAL A 246 18.52 -41.13 -18.01
CA VAL A 246 17.77 -40.25 -18.92
C VAL A 246 18.04 -40.62 -20.38
N VAL A 247 17.01 -41.10 -21.06
CA VAL A 247 17.03 -41.44 -22.50
C VAL A 247 16.00 -40.57 -23.25
N ALA A 248 16.21 -40.36 -24.56
CA ALA A 248 15.32 -39.57 -25.41
C ALA A 248 13.86 -40.08 -25.42
N THR A 249 13.67 -41.39 -25.35
CA THR A 249 12.38 -42.09 -25.24
C THR A 249 11.60 -41.75 -23.97
N ASN A 250 12.29 -41.38 -22.89
CA ASN A 250 11.73 -41.30 -21.53
C ASN A 250 11.10 -39.93 -21.20
N ARG A 251 10.93 -39.06 -22.22
CA ARG A 251 10.43 -37.67 -22.10
C ARG A 251 8.92 -37.55 -21.91
N SER A 252 8.15 -38.61 -22.20
CA SER A 252 6.68 -38.64 -22.12
C SER A 252 6.13 -39.47 -20.96
N VAL A 253 6.79 -40.59 -20.64
CA VAL A 253 6.36 -41.66 -19.72
C VAL A 253 6.07 -41.12 -18.32
N LEU A 254 4.94 -41.55 -17.73
CA LEU A 254 4.58 -41.25 -16.34
C LEU A 254 5.16 -42.29 -15.37
N LEU A 255 5.38 -41.92 -14.10
CA LEU A 255 5.93 -42.85 -13.12
C LEU A 255 5.08 -44.12 -12.93
N LYS A 256 3.74 -44.04 -13.04
CA LYS A 256 2.90 -45.26 -13.04
C LYS A 256 3.31 -46.28 -14.11
N GLU A 257 3.50 -45.82 -15.35
CA GLU A 257 3.87 -46.66 -16.50
C GLU A 257 5.31 -47.17 -16.38
N PHE A 258 6.19 -46.36 -15.79
CA PHE A 258 7.58 -46.76 -15.53
C PHE A 258 7.68 -47.87 -14.49
N PHE A 259 6.90 -47.81 -13.40
CA PHE A 259 6.94 -48.83 -12.34
C PHE A 259 6.17 -50.11 -12.66
N GLU A 260 5.36 -50.14 -13.73
CA GLU A 260 4.82 -51.38 -14.32
C GLU A 260 5.94 -52.27 -14.91
N ASP A 261 6.86 -51.68 -15.68
CA ASP A 261 8.07 -52.36 -16.21
C ASP A 261 9.23 -51.36 -16.40
N PRO A 262 10.13 -51.23 -15.40
CA PRO A 262 11.27 -50.33 -15.50
C PRO A 262 12.29 -50.69 -16.60
N ALA A 263 12.40 -51.97 -16.99
CA ALA A 263 13.40 -52.44 -17.94
C ALA A 263 13.09 -52.03 -19.39
N LYS A 264 11.79 -51.96 -19.73
CA LYS A 264 11.28 -51.40 -20.99
C LYS A 264 11.69 -49.94 -21.24
N TYR A 265 11.92 -49.16 -20.18
CA TYR A 265 12.27 -47.73 -20.27
C TYR A 265 13.74 -47.43 -19.95
N ILE A 266 14.42 -48.27 -19.18
CA ILE A 266 15.88 -48.20 -18.99
C ILE A 266 16.48 -49.56 -19.40
N PRO A 267 16.78 -49.75 -20.72
CA PRO A 267 17.25 -51.04 -21.24
C PRO A 267 18.66 -51.42 -20.78
N ASP A 268 19.45 -50.45 -20.32
CA ASP A 268 20.73 -50.72 -19.67
C ASP A 268 20.48 -51.31 -18.27
N ALA A 269 20.53 -52.64 -18.18
CA ALA A 269 20.31 -53.39 -16.96
C ALA A 269 21.32 -53.05 -15.84
N ARG A 270 22.53 -52.56 -16.17
CA ARG A 270 23.50 -52.10 -15.17
C ARG A 270 23.02 -50.78 -14.58
N VAL A 271 22.72 -49.79 -15.42
CA VAL A 271 22.23 -48.47 -14.98
C VAL A 271 20.91 -48.61 -14.21
N LEU A 272 20.00 -49.48 -14.65
CA LEU A 272 18.75 -49.76 -13.93
C LEU A 272 19.00 -50.41 -12.56
N ASN A 273 19.93 -51.35 -12.45
CA ASN A 273 20.26 -51.96 -11.17
C ASN A 273 20.96 -50.98 -10.22
N GLU A 274 21.88 -50.15 -10.71
CA GLU A 274 22.48 -49.05 -9.93
C GLU A 274 21.37 -48.10 -9.41
N ILE A 275 20.42 -47.70 -10.25
CA ILE A 275 19.27 -46.87 -9.85
C ILE A 275 18.40 -47.56 -8.79
N LYS A 276 18.08 -48.85 -8.97
CA LYS A 276 17.25 -49.64 -8.04
C LYS A 276 17.85 -49.75 -6.63
N THR A 277 19.16 -49.61 -6.47
CA THR A 277 19.82 -49.59 -5.15
C THR A 277 19.78 -48.25 -4.43
N THR A 278 19.17 -47.21 -5.02
CA THR A 278 19.08 -45.89 -4.38
C THR A 278 17.83 -45.73 -3.52
N ASP A 279 17.97 -45.10 -2.35
CA ASP A 279 16.85 -44.77 -1.45
C ASP A 279 15.79 -43.91 -2.16
N ALA A 280 16.21 -43.02 -3.07
CA ALA A 280 15.32 -42.18 -3.87
C ALA A 280 14.40 -43.00 -4.80
N TYR A 281 14.91 -44.08 -5.40
CA TYR A 281 14.10 -44.99 -6.21
C TYR A 281 13.13 -45.81 -5.33
N LEU A 282 13.64 -46.41 -4.24
CA LEU A 282 12.82 -47.25 -3.36
C LEU A 282 11.69 -46.46 -2.68
N SER A 283 11.99 -45.23 -2.24
CA SER A 283 11.01 -44.30 -1.66
C SER A 283 9.93 -43.90 -2.67
N ILE A 284 10.31 -43.50 -3.89
CA ILE A 284 9.32 -43.07 -4.89
C ILE A 284 8.51 -44.25 -5.45
N GLU A 285 9.08 -45.46 -5.55
CA GLU A 285 8.36 -46.67 -5.95
C GLU A 285 7.26 -47.00 -4.94
N GLY A 286 7.58 -46.99 -3.64
CA GLY A 286 6.59 -47.20 -2.57
C GLY A 286 5.44 -46.20 -2.64
N VAL A 287 5.75 -44.91 -2.77
CA VAL A 287 4.74 -43.84 -2.89
C VAL A 287 3.88 -44.00 -4.16
N VAL A 288 4.47 -44.34 -5.31
CA VAL A 288 3.70 -44.52 -6.55
C VAL A 288 2.77 -45.73 -6.48
N ARG A 289 3.18 -46.83 -5.81
CA ARG A 289 2.29 -47.98 -5.56
C ARG A 289 1.13 -47.60 -4.64
N GLU A 290 1.41 -46.97 -3.50
CA GLU A 290 0.38 -46.49 -2.55
C GLU A 290 -0.58 -45.46 -3.17
N GLU A 291 -0.12 -44.68 -4.15
CA GLU A 291 -1.00 -43.82 -4.96
C GLU A 291 -1.80 -44.60 -6.00
N MET A 292 -1.26 -45.65 -6.61
CA MET A 292 -1.97 -46.47 -7.60
C MET A 292 -3.10 -47.30 -6.99
N ASP A 293 -2.92 -47.85 -5.79
CA ASP A 293 -3.98 -48.55 -5.05
C ASP A 293 -5.21 -47.63 -4.83
N LYS A 294 -4.95 -46.36 -4.50
CA LYS A 294 -5.96 -45.30 -4.36
C LYS A 294 -6.60 -44.91 -5.70
N VAL A 295 -5.87 -44.98 -6.82
CA VAL A 295 -6.44 -44.78 -8.17
C VAL A 295 -7.39 -45.92 -8.54
N GLU A 296 -7.07 -47.15 -8.18
CA GLU A 296 -7.95 -48.31 -8.39
C GLU A 296 -9.25 -48.14 -7.59
N ASP A 297 -9.17 -47.80 -6.30
CA ASP A 297 -10.36 -47.53 -5.48
C ASP A 297 -11.20 -46.36 -5.99
N VAL A 298 -10.56 -45.26 -6.45
CA VAL A 298 -11.26 -44.15 -7.13
C VAL A 298 -11.97 -44.62 -8.40
N SER A 299 -11.41 -45.60 -9.12
CA SER A 299 -12.04 -46.20 -10.31
C SER A 299 -13.27 -47.03 -9.92
N LYS A 300 -13.15 -47.93 -8.92
CA LYS A 300 -14.27 -48.72 -8.38
C LYS A 300 -15.41 -47.83 -7.91
N LEU A 301 -15.10 -46.77 -7.15
CA LEU A 301 -16.09 -45.83 -6.65
C LEU A 301 -16.80 -45.06 -7.77
N LYS A 302 -16.06 -44.59 -8.79
CA LYS A 302 -16.67 -43.94 -9.96
C LYS A 302 -17.59 -44.89 -10.74
N GLN A 303 -17.21 -46.16 -10.88
CA GLN A 303 -18.07 -47.20 -11.49
C GLN A 303 -19.33 -47.46 -10.64
N ALA A 304 -19.24 -47.38 -9.32
CA ALA A 304 -20.36 -47.46 -8.38
C ALA A 304 -21.17 -46.14 -8.24
N GLY A 305 -20.94 -45.14 -9.11
CA GLY A 305 -21.67 -43.86 -9.09
C GLY A 305 -21.22 -42.87 -7.99
N VAL A 306 -20.16 -43.16 -7.26
CA VAL A 306 -19.64 -42.32 -6.17
C VAL A 306 -18.57 -41.37 -6.72
N TYR A 307 -18.96 -40.11 -6.99
CA TYR A 307 -18.06 -39.10 -7.57
C TYR A 307 -17.57 -38.02 -6.57
N ASN A 308 -18.27 -37.82 -5.46
CA ASN A 308 -17.96 -36.80 -4.43
C ASN A 308 -18.23 -37.29 -2.99
N LEU A 309 -17.85 -36.49 -1.99
CA LEU A 309 -18.07 -36.81 -0.57
C LEU A 309 -19.55 -36.96 -0.20
N GLN A 310 -20.45 -36.24 -0.86
CA GLN A 310 -21.90 -36.44 -0.67
C GLN A 310 -22.31 -37.87 -1.04
N LYS A 311 -21.96 -38.33 -2.24
CA LYS A 311 -22.27 -39.69 -2.71
C LYS A 311 -21.53 -40.76 -1.92
N TRP A 312 -20.34 -40.48 -1.37
CA TRP A 312 -19.71 -41.37 -0.40
C TRP A 312 -20.53 -41.47 0.90
N SER A 313 -21.10 -40.37 1.39
CA SER A 313 -21.98 -40.43 2.57
C SER A 313 -23.25 -41.25 2.31
N GLU A 314 -23.81 -41.16 1.09
CA GLU A 314 -24.99 -41.90 0.62
C GLU A 314 -24.69 -43.37 0.21
N ALA A 315 -23.41 -43.75 0.02
CA ALA A 315 -23.04 -45.07 -0.50
C ALA A 315 -23.34 -46.23 0.46
N THR A 316 -23.75 -47.36 -0.12
CA THR A 316 -24.12 -48.60 0.58
C THR A 316 -22.89 -49.28 1.22
N ALA A 317 -23.12 -50.13 2.22
CA ALA A 317 -22.03 -50.86 2.90
C ALA A 317 -21.15 -51.66 1.93
N GLN A 318 -21.76 -52.35 0.96
CA GLN A 318 -21.05 -53.12 -0.09
C GLN A 318 -20.11 -52.25 -0.95
N VAL A 319 -20.47 -51.00 -1.23
CA VAL A 319 -19.63 -50.04 -1.99
C VAL A 319 -18.53 -49.44 -1.10
N LYS A 320 -18.68 -49.48 0.22
CA LYS A 320 -17.66 -49.07 1.21
C LYS A 320 -16.69 -50.20 1.55
N GLU A 321 -17.10 -51.45 1.37
CA GLU A 321 -16.32 -52.67 1.63
C GLU A 321 -15.47 -53.10 0.42
N SER A 322 -15.81 -52.67 -0.80
CA SER A 322 -15.02 -52.94 -2.03
C SER A 322 -13.77 -52.06 -2.20
N VAL A 323 -13.46 -51.24 -1.20
CA VAL A 323 -12.43 -50.18 -1.19
C VAL A 323 -11.48 -50.42 -0.01
N HIS A 324 -10.18 -50.15 -0.17
CA HIS A 324 -9.21 -50.39 0.90
C HIS A 324 -9.52 -49.52 2.14
N GLU A 325 -9.37 -50.10 3.35
CA GLU A 325 -9.64 -49.41 4.62
C GLU A 325 -8.87 -48.09 4.77
N ILE A 326 -7.66 -47.98 4.20
CA ILE A 326 -6.91 -46.72 4.14
C ILE A 326 -7.70 -45.65 3.37
N THR A 327 -8.13 -45.95 2.14
CA THR A 327 -8.92 -45.06 1.29
C THR A 327 -10.25 -44.66 1.94
N LYS A 328 -10.95 -45.63 2.52
CA LYS A 328 -12.18 -45.45 3.30
C LYS A 328 -11.97 -44.51 4.49
N SER A 329 -10.89 -44.70 5.26
CA SER A 329 -10.55 -43.83 6.40
C SER A 329 -10.28 -42.37 5.98
N PHE A 330 -9.65 -42.15 4.82
CA PHE A 330 -9.46 -40.80 4.26
C PHE A 330 -10.78 -40.16 3.84
N LEU A 331 -11.70 -40.92 3.22
CA LEU A 331 -13.01 -40.42 2.81
C LEU A 331 -13.90 -40.07 4.01
N ASP A 332 -13.92 -40.92 5.04
CA ASP A 332 -14.70 -40.67 6.26
C ASP A 332 -14.13 -39.51 7.09
N ALA A 333 -12.80 -39.38 7.19
CA ALA A 333 -12.17 -38.21 7.81
C ALA A 333 -12.48 -36.91 7.06
N ALA A 334 -12.43 -36.93 5.72
CA ALA A 334 -12.78 -35.77 4.89
C ALA A 334 -14.26 -35.41 4.97
N LEU A 335 -15.16 -36.41 5.05
CA LEU A 335 -16.59 -36.21 5.27
C LEU A 335 -16.88 -35.60 6.65
N GLN A 336 -16.20 -36.07 7.70
CA GLN A 336 -16.37 -35.52 9.05
C GLN A 336 -15.85 -34.09 9.15
N GLU A 337 -14.71 -33.77 8.52
CA GLU A 337 -14.19 -32.40 8.44
C GLU A 337 -15.17 -31.46 7.67
N ALA A 338 -15.75 -31.93 6.56
CA ALA A 338 -16.77 -31.17 5.84
C ALA A 338 -18.02 -30.91 6.70
N ARG A 339 -18.47 -31.90 7.49
CA ARG A 339 -19.59 -31.75 8.45
C ARG A 339 -19.26 -30.75 9.57
N ASN A 340 -18.09 -30.86 10.19
CA ASN A 340 -17.62 -29.95 11.24
C ASN A 340 -17.59 -28.49 10.72
N ARG A 341 -17.12 -28.28 9.49
CA ARG A 341 -17.10 -26.95 8.85
C ARG A 341 -18.49 -26.38 8.60
N MET A 342 -19.43 -27.19 8.08
CA MET A 342 -20.82 -26.77 7.87
C MET A 342 -21.54 -26.43 9.19
N ALA A 343 -21.27 -27.17 10.27
CA ALA A 343 -21.80 -26.85 11.61
C ALA A 343 -21.18 -25.57 12.20
N THR A 344 -19.91 -25.29 11.90
CA THR A 344 -19.22 -24.06 12.32
C THR A 344 -19.69 -22.85 11.50
N SER A 345 -20.08 -23.05 10.24
CA SER A 345 -20.78 -22.04 9.43
C SER A 345 -22.28 -21.99 9.78
N ALA A 346 -22.60 -21.78 11.06
CA ALA A 346 -23.90 -21.25 11.44
C ALA A 346 -24.15 -19.97 10.62
N PRO A 347 -25.35 -19.77 10.04
CA PRO A 347 -25.62 -18.59 9.25
C PRO A 347 -25.49 -17.35 10.14
N ILE A 348 -24.54 -16.48 9.81
CA ILE A 348 -24.55 -15.10 10.31
C ILE A 348 -25.75 -14.45 9.63
N TYR A 349 -26.91 -14.50 10.28
CA TYR A 349 -28.09 -13.75 9.88
C TYR A 349 -27.65 -12.29 9.70
N LEU A 350 -27.77 -11.77 8.48
CA LEU A 350 -27.47 -10.38 8.14
C LEU A 350 -28.63 -9.48 8.57
N GLU A 351 -29.00 -9.61 9.84
CA GLU A 351 -30.06 -8.90 10.53
C GLU A 351 -29.82 -7.39 10.40
N GLY A 352 -30.84 -6.65 9.92
CA GLY A 352 -30.72 -5.24 9.55
C GLY A 352 -30.06 -4.93 8.18
N TYR A 353 -29.26 -5.82 7.58
CA TYR A 353 -28.52 -5.48 6.34
C TYR A 353 -29.32 -5.74 5.05
N TYR A 354 -30.20 -6.74 5.05
CA TYR A 354 -31.06 -7.09 3.89
C TYR A 354 -32.55 -6.81 4.10
N GLU A 355 -32.94 -6.16 5.19
CA GLU A 355 -34.33 -5.80 5.48
C GLU A 355 -35.03 -5.04 4.35
N SER A 356 -34.32 -4.16 3.62
CA SER A 356 -34.93 -3.38 2.53
C SER A 356 -35.30 -4.23 1.32
N VAL A 357 -34.69 -5.41 1.16
CA VAL A 357 -35.06 -6.43 0.16
C VAL A 357 -36.16 -7.33 0.71
N TYR A 358 -36.02 -7.79 1.95
CA TYR A 358 -36.98 -8.71 2.60
C TYR A 358 -38.35 -8.07 2.89
N ASN A 359 -38.40 -6.74 3.05
CA ASN A 359 -39.63 -5.96 3.24
C ASN A 359 -39.97 -5.10 2.00
N ALA A 360 -39.38 -5.39 0.84
CA ALA A 360 -39.75 -4.73 -0.40
C ALA A 360 -41.20 -5.09 -0.77
N ARG A 361 -41.96 -4.13 -1.29
CA ARG A 361 -43.33 -4.40 -1.78
C ARG A 361 -43.33 -4.53 -3.29
N TRP A 362 -44.10 -5.50 -3.77
CA TRP A 362 -44.42 -5.64 -5.18
C TRP A 362 -45.44 -4.59 -5.58
N HIS A 363 -45.16 -3.87 -6.66
CA HIS A 363 -46.14 -3.10 -7.40
C HIS A 363 -46.06 -3.50 -8.87
N HIS A 364 -47.18 -3.46 -9.57
CA HIS A 364 -47.25 -3.78 -10.99
C HIS A 364 -47.99 -2.67 -11.74
N VAL A 365 -47.62 -2.47 -13.00
CA VAL A 365 -48.16 -1.41 -13.85
C VAL A 365 -49.12 -2.00 -14.88
N VAL A 366 -50.37 -1.59 -14.80
CA VAL A 366 -51.49 -2.03 -15.64
C VAL A 366 -51.86 -0.94 -16.64
N GLU A 367 -52.10 -1.31 -17.89
CA GLU A 367 -52.75 -0.44 -18.86
C GLU A 367 -54.28 -0.60 -18.77
N VAL A 368 -54.99 0.49 -18.45
CA VAL A 368 -56.44 0.49 -18.28
C VAL A 368 -57.13 0.85 -19.62
N PRO A 369 -57.89 -0.06 -20.25
CA PRO A 369 -58.44 0.17 -21.58
C PRO A 369 -59.74 0.99 -21.54
N GLY A 370 -59.65 2.33 -21.61
CA GLY A 370 -60.86 3.17 -21.69
C GLY A 370 -60.67 4.68 -21.58
N GLY A 371 -60.00 5.33 -22.54
CA GLY A 371 -59.94 6.79 -22.62
C GLY A 371 -58.99 7.32 -23.70
N GLU A 372 -59.10 8.59 -24.08
CA GLU A 372 -58.17 9.28 -25.00
C GLU A 372 -56.85 9.64 -24.29
N GLY A 373 -56.09 8.61 -23.92
CA GLY A 373 -54.80 8.73 -23.25
C GLY A 373 -54.32 7.37 -22.75
N MET A 374 -53.02 7.08 -22.92
CA MET A 374 -52.42 5.81 -22.53
C MET A 374 -52.22 5.73 -21.01
N GLY A 375 -53.32 5.50 -20.29
CA GLY A 375 -53.38 5.48 -18.83
C GLY A 375 -52.69 4.26 -18.24
N LEU A 376 -51.54 4.49 -17.60
CA LEU A 376 -50.82 3.49 -16.81
C LEU A 376 -51.17 3.66 -15.32
N GLU A 377 -51.84 2.67 -14.75
CA GLU A 377 -52.14 2.60 -13.31
C GLU A 377 -51.10 1.75 -12.60
N VAL A 378 -50.59 2.22 -11.44
CA VAL A 378 -49.67 1.46 -10.60
C VAL A 378 -50.47 0.86 -9.44
N ARG A 379 -50.61 -0.47 -9.41
CA ARG A 379 -51.29 -1.20 -8.35
C ARG A 379 -50.29 -1.81 -7.37
N GLU A 380 -50.66 -1.87 -6.10
CA GLU A 380 -49.89 -2.52 -5.04
C GLU A 380 -50.29 -4.00 -4.91
N GLY A 381 -49.29 -4.88 -4.80
CA GLY A 381 -49.48 -6.33 -4.78
C GLY A 381 -48.73 -7.04 -5.91
N GLU A 382 -48.55 -8.35 -5.73
CA GLU A 382 -48.15 -9.27 -6.80
C GLU A 382 -49.37 -9.46 -7.74
N PRO A 383 -49.18 -9.40 -9.08
CA PRO A 383 -50.29 -9.55 -10.01
C PRO A 383 -50.80 -10.99 -10.09
N GLU A 384 -52.10 -11.18 -10.38
CA GLU A 384 -52.62 -12.48 -10.79
C GLU A 384 -51.91 -12.93 -12.08
N GLN A 385 -51.26 -14.11 -12.06
CA GLN A 385 -50.38 -14.55 -13.14
C GLN A 385 -51.19 -14.90 -14.42
N PRO A 386 -50.94 -14.24 -15.56
CA PRO A 386 -51.66 -14.53 -16.81
C PRO A 386 -50.99 -15.61 -17.67
N TRP A 387 -49.77 -16.05 -17.33
CA TRP A 387 -49.01 -17.07 -18.07
C TRP A 387 -49.00 -18.41 -17.32
N THR A 388 -49.05 -19.52 -18.08
CA THR A 388 -48.78 -20.86 -17.54
C THR A 388 -47.46 -21.38 -18.10
N TYR A 389 -46.50 -21.63 -17.22
CA TYR A 389 -45.20 -22.20 -17.57
C TYR A 389 -45.26 -23.72 -17.65
N ARG A 390 -44.33 -24.33 -18.39
CA ARG A 390 -44.03 -25.77 -18.32
C ARG A 390 -42.61 -25.96 -17.76
N GLU A 391 -42.42 -26.99 -16.95
CA GLU A 391 -41.11 -27.36 -16.41
C GLU A 391 -40.37 -28.31 -17.35
N ASP A 392 -39.45 -27.78 -18.15
CA ASP A 392 -38.52 -28.56 -18.99
C ASP A 392 -37.05 -28.10 -18.74
N GLY A 393 -36.55 -28.38 -17.53
CA GLY A 393 -35.15 -28.15 -17.15
C GLY A 393 -34.83 -26.73 -16.66
N GLU A 394 -33.54 -26.34 -16.67
CA GLU A 394 -33.03 -25.07 -16.12
C GLU A 394 -33.37 -23.81 -16.95
N THR A 395 -34.28 -23.90 -17.93
CA THR A 395 -34.69 -22.80 -18.81
C THR A 395 -36.20 -22.82 -19.05
N PHE A 396 -36.91 -21.80 -18.56
CA PHE A 396 -38.34 -21.61 -18.83
C PHE A 396 -38.57 -21.05 -20.23
N GLU A 397 -39.36 -21.75 -21.05
CA GLU A 397 -39.76 -21.30 -22.39
C GLU A 397 -41.17 -20.66 -22.36
N ARG A 398 -41.37 -19.56 -23.11
CA ARG A 398 -42.68 -18.86 -23.20
C ARG A 398 -43.53 -19.44 -24.32
N VAL A 399 -44.83 -19.59 -24.07
CA VAL A 399 -45.82 -20.05 -25.07
C VAL A 399 -46.86 -18.95 -25.29
N ASP A 400 -46.49 -17.93 -26.06
CA ASP A 400 -47.36 -16.80 -26.42
C ASP A 400 -47.27 -16.54 -27.94
N ASP A 401 -48.26 -17.01 -28.71
CA ASP A 401 -48.34 -16.77 -30.16
C ASP A 401 -49.78 -16.48 -30.62
N VAL A 402 -50.58 -15.84 -29.74
CA VAL A 402 -51.96 -15.41 -30.01
C VAL A 402 -52.22 -14.04 -29.39
N GLU A 403 -52.46 -13.03 -30.22
CA GLU A 403 -52.94 -11.72 -29.74
C GLU A 403 -54.37 -11.83 -29.19
N GLN A 404 -54.52 -11.82 -27.86
CA GLN A 404 -55.82 -11.54 -27.23
C GLN A 404 -55.91 -10.08 -26.80
N SER A 405 -56.85 -9.36 -27.39
CA SER A 405 -57.12 -7.94 -27.13
C SER A 405 -58.42 -7.81 -26.35
N GLY A 406 -58.33 -7.41 -25.08
CA GLY A 406 -59.49 -7.23 -24.19
C GLY A 406 -59.22 -7.31 -22.70
N ALA A 407 -58.09 -7.89 -22.28
CA ALA A 407 -57.68 -7.96 -20.87
C ALA A 407 -56.72 -6.83 -20.47
N GLU A 408 -56.69 -6.49 -19.18
CA GLU A 408 -55.72 -5.59 -18.57
C GLU A 408 -54.29 -6.11 -18.76
N ARG A 409 -53.46 -5.38 -19.52
CA ARG A 409 -52.09 -5.82 -19.85
C ARG A 409 -51.09 -5.33 -18.81
N LEU A 410 -50.44 -6.27 -18.12
CA LEU A 410 -49.26 -6.03 -17.29
C LEU A 410 -48.10 -5.59 -18.18
N ARG A 411 -47.58 -4.38 -17.96
CA ARG A 411 -46.46 -3.82 -18.76
C ARG A 411 -45.15 -3.67 -17.98
N LEU A 412 -45.18 -3.65 -16.65
CA LEU A 412 -43.97 -3.54 -15.84
C LEU A 412 -44.18 -4.06 -14.41
N MET A 413 -43.11 -4.59 -13.82
CA MET A 413 -43.06 -5.02 -12.42
C MET A 413 -42.01 -4.18 -11.68
N VAL A 414 -42.40 -3.62 -10.53
CA VAL A 414 -41.61 -2.62 -9.79
C VAL A 414 -41.49 -3.01 -8.32
N LEU A 415 -40.25 -3.18 -7.85
CA LEU A 415 -39.95 -3.38 -6.43
C LEU A 415 -39.72 -2.02 -5.76
N THR A 416 -40.58 -1.67 -4.81
CA THR A 416 -40.43 -0.46 -3.99
C THR A 416 -39.93 -0.82 -2.59
N SER A 417 -39.30 0.13 -1.91
CA SER A 417 -38.85 -0.03 -0.52
C SER A 417 -38.70 1.33 0.14
N ASP A 418 -39.39 1.54 1.27
CA ASP A 418 -39.34 2.80 2.04
C ASP A 418 -37.91 3.11 2.53
N LYS A 419 -37.10 2.06 2.73
CA LYS A 419 -35.69 2.16 3.11
C LYS A 419 -34.82 2.29 1.86
N ARG A 420 -34.65 3.53 1.40
CA ARG A 420 -33.85 3.98 0.23
C ARG A 420 -32.64 3.08 -0.09
N TRP A 421 -32.66 2.46 -1.27
CA TRP A 421 -31.64 1.52 -1.77
C TRP A 421 -30.19 2.07 -1.70
N ARG A 422 -29.26 1.27 -1.16
CA ARG A 422 -27.82 1.59 -1.11
C ARG A 422 -27.08 1.19 -2.41
N THR A 423 -27.36 1.88 -3.51
CA THR A 423 -26.49 1.82 -4.70
C THR A 423 -25.19 2.59 -4.47
N ARG A 424 -24.05 2.10 -5.00
CA ARG A 424 -22.72 2.68 -4.80
C ARG A 424 -22.45 3.91 -5.69
N GLY A 425 -23.21 4.98 -5.51
CA GLY A 425 -22.97 6.26 -6.19
C GLY A 425 -24.21 7.17 -6.28
N ASN A 426 -23.99 8.46 -5.98
CA ASN A 426 -24.93 9.59 -6.09
C ASN A 426 -26.26 9.54 -5.33
N ARG A 427 -26.71 10.74 -4.93
CA ARG A 427 -27.97 10.98 -4.20
C ARG A 427 -29.12 11.24 -5.18
N GLY A 428 -29.75 10.18 -5.67
CA GLY A 428 -30.98 10.22 -6.49
C GLY A 428 -32.15 9.50 -5.84
N TRP A 429 -33.34 9.60 -6.44
CA TRP A 429 -34.40 8.61 -6.24
C TRP A 429 -34.23 7.57 -7.35
N ASN A 430 -33.79 6.36 -6.99
CA ASN A 430 -33.50 5.31 -7.95
C ASN A 430 -34.64 4.29 -7.93
N LEU A 431 -35.58 4.42 -8.87
CA LEU A 431 -36.48 3.34 -9.25
C LEU A 431 -35.66 2.29 -10.02
N PHE A 432 -35.72 1.03 -9.60
CA PHE A 432 -35.26 -0.08 -10.45
C PHE A 432 -36.41 -0.46 -11.37
N LEU A 433 -36.38 0.09 -12.59
CA LEU A 433 -37.28 -0.29 -13.67
C LEU A 433 -36.69 -1.50 -14.41
N THR A 434 -37.17 -2.69 -14.08
CA THR A 434 -36.98 -3.86 -14.95
C THR A 434 -38.10 -3.83 -15.98
N ALA A 435 -37.80 -3.33 -17.19
CA ALA A 435 -38.64 -3.62 -18.34
C ALA A 435 -38.53 -5.12 -18.68
N MET A 436 -39.66 -5.73 -19.01
CA MET A 436 -39.76 -7.11 -19.52
C MET A 436 -40.10 -7.10 -21.00
#